data_AF-A0A8C6UQR2-F1
#
_entry.id   AF-A0A8C6UQR2-F1
#
_cell.length_a   1.000
_cell.length_b   1.000
_cell.length_c   1.000
_cell.angle_alpha   90.00
_cell.angle_beta   90.00
_cell.angle_gamma   90.00
#
_symmetry.space_group_name_H-M   'P 1'
#
loop_
_entity.id
_entity.type
_entity.pdbx_description
1 polymer ?
#
loop_
_entity_poly.entity_id
_entity_poly.type
_entity_poly.pdbx_seq_one_letter_code
_entity_poly.pdbx_strand_id
1 'polypeptide(L)' 'MGDLSNFERGMVVGATRAGLSISQSTQLLGFSRTTISRVYKEWCEKGKTSSQRRMGRLIQADRRATLTEITTRYNRGME' A
#
# COMPACT_ATOMS: atom_id res chain seq x y z
N MET A 1 -23.67 2.11 -3.77
CA MET A 1 -23.11 2.26 -2.41
C MET A 1 -22.04 3.33 -2.53
N GLY A 2 -22.35 4.52 -2.02
CA GLY A 2 -21.72 5.79 -2.40
C GLY A 2 -20.21 5.83 -2.19
N ASP A 3 -19.55 6.64 -3.01
CA ASP A 3 -18.14 6.94 -2.83
C ASP A 3 -17.92 7.57 -1.45
N LEU A 4 -16.99 6.98 -0.68
CA LEU A 4 -16.54 7.55 0.58
C LEU A 4 -15.88 8.89 0.31
N SER A 5 -16.19 9.87 1.15
CA SER A 5 -15.49 11.14 1.18
C SER A 5 -14.00 10.95 1.54
N ASN A 6 -13.19 11.94 1.19
CA ASN A 6 -11.77 11.95 1.56
C ASN A 6 -11.56 11.90 3.08
N PHE A 7 -12.46 12.51 3.85
CA PHE A 7 -12.42 12.46 5.30
C PHE A 7 -12.65 11.03 5.83
N GLU A 8 -13.69 10.35 5.34
CA GLU A 8 -13.99 8.97 5.74
C GLU A 8 -12.90 7.98 5.33
N ARG A 9 -12.33 8.15 4.13
CA ARG A 9 -11.13 7.41 3.70
C ARG A 9 -9.94 7.67 4.63
N GLY A 10 -9.76 8.92 5.05
CA GLY A 10 -8.75 9.32 6.03
C GLY A 10 -8.94 8.63 7.39
N MET A 11 -10.17 8.52 7.88
CA MET A 11 -10.48 7.81 9.13
C MET A 11 -10.11 6.31 9.04
N VAL A 12 -10.42 5.65 7.93
CA VAL A 12 -10.07 4.23 7.72
C VAL A 12 -8.55 4.03 7.68
N VAL A 13 -7.82 4.90 6.97
CA VAL A 13 -6.34 4.86 6.94
C VAL A 13 -5.75 5.16 8.32
N GLY A 14 -6.33 6.10 9.06
CA GLY A 14 -5.93 6.45 10.42
C GLY A 14 -6.08 5.28 11.38
N ALA A 15 -7.23 4.61 11.38
CA ALA A 15 -7.47 3.40 12.18
C ALA A 15 -6.43 2.30 11.89
N THR A 16 -6.08 2.11 10.61
CA THR A 16 -5.06 1.14 10.22
C THR A 16 -3.66 1.55 10.70
N ARG A 17 -3.29 2.84 10.59
CA ARG A 17 -2.00 3.34 11.11
C ARG A 17 -1.89 3.23 12.62
N ALA A 18 -3.02 3.26 13.33
CA ALA A 18 -3.10 2.99 14.76
C ALA A 18 -3.01 1.49 15.11
N GLY A 19 -2.85 0.60 14.13
CA GLY A 19 -2.71 -0.84 14.33
C GLY A 19 -4.04 -1.58 14.54
N LEU A 20 -5.18 -0.93 14.29
CA LEU A 20 -6.48 -1.57 14.43
C LEU A 20 -6.72 -2.61 13.32
N SER A 21 -7.28 -3.75 13.71
CA SER A 21 -7.72 -4.77 12.75
C SER A 21 -8.92 -4.28 11.93
N ILE A 22 -9.21 -4.97 10.82
CA ILE A 22 -10.39 -4.67 9.99
C ILE A 22 -11.67 -4.75 10.82
N SER A 23 -11.83 -5.78 11.65
CA SER A 23 -13.04 -5.95 12.49
C SER A 23 -13.19 -4.83 13.53
N GLN A 24 -12.11 -4.43 14.19
CA GLN A 24 -12.12 -3.28 15.11
C GLN A 24 -12.46 -1.99 14.37
N SER A 25 -11.92 -1.81 13.16
CA SER A 25 -12.21 -0.63 12.33
C SER A 25 -13.68 -0.60 11.88
N THR A 26 -14.29 -1.76 11.60
CA THR A 26 -15.73 -1.83 11.27
C THR A 26 -16.60 -1.44 12.46
N GLN A 27 -16.23 -1.86 13.67
CA GLN A 27 -16.96 -1.52 14.89
C GLN A 27 -16.79 -0.04 15.25
N LEU A 28 -15.58 0.51 15.08
CA LEU A 28 -15.26 1.88 15.43
C LEU A 28 -15.90 2.90 14.47
N LEU A 29 -15.82 2.65 13.17
CA LEU A 29 -16.23 3.62 12.14
C LEU A 29 -17.64 3.40 11.62
N GLY A 30 -18.28 2.27 11.97
CA GLY A 30 -19.61 1.91 11.48
C GLY A 30 -19.64 1.54 9.98
N PHE A 31 -18.49 1.43 9.31
CA PHE A 31 -18.41 1.02 7.91
C PHE A 31 -18.43 -0.49 7.76
N SER A 32 -18.95 -0.94 6.61
CA SER A 32 -18.92 -2.36 6.25
C SER A 32 -17.48 -2.88 6.09
N ARG A 33 -17.28 -4.18 6.34
CA ARG A 33 -15.99 -4.86 6.14
C ARG A 33 -15.46 -4.72 4.72
N THR A 34 -16.34 -4.73 3.71
CA THR A 34 -15.97 -4.59 2.30
C THR A 34 -15.51 -3.18 1.98
N THR A 35 -16.18 -2.15 2.52
CA THR A 35 -15.78 -0.74 2.41
C THR A 35 -14.37 -0.52 2.98
N ILE A 36 -14.13 -0.99 4.22
CA ILE A 36 -12.81 -0.88 4.87
C ILE A 36 -11.75 -1.64 4.08
N SER A 37 -12.05 -2.86 3.62
CA SER A 37 -11.10 -3.67 2.85
C SER A 37 -10.70 -3.00 1.53
N ARG A 38 -11.63 -2.33 0.84
CA ARG A 38 -11.33 -1.59 -0.40
C ARG A 38 -10.40 -0.41 -0.16
N VAL A 39 -10.72 0.45 0.81
CA VAL A 39 -9.88 1.61 1.15
C VAL A 39 -8.49 1.17 1.59
N TYR A 40 -8.41 0.12 2.42
CA TYR A 40 -7.12 -0.42 2.85
C TYR A 40 -6.29 -0.95 1.68
N LYS A 41 -6.91 -1.70 0.75
CA LYS A 41 -6.24 -2.17 -0.48
C LYS A 41 -5.74 -1.02 -1.34
N GLU A 42 -6.60 -0.04 -1.64
CA GLU A 42 -6.23 1.13 -2.44
C GLU A 42 -5.07 1.92 -1.81
N TRP A 43 -5.09 2.11 -0.49
CA TRP A 43 -3.99 2.75 0.24
C TRP A 43 -2.71 1.91 0.14
N CYS A 44 -2.81 0.60 0.32
CA CYS A 44 -1.68 -0.29 0.26
C CYS A 44 -1.07 -0.36 -1.15
N GLU A 45 -1.90 -0.39 -2.19
CA GLU A 45 -1.48 -0.33 -3.59
C GLU A 45 -0.83 1.02 -3.93
N LYS A 46 -1.40 2.14 -3.49
CA LYS A 46 -0.75 3.47 -3.64
C LYS A 46 0.62 3.54 -2.94
N GLY A 47 0.77 2.92 -1.77
CA GLY A 47 2.06 2.85 -1.07
C GLY A 47 3.07 1.88 -1.72
N LYS A 48 2.59 0.76 -2.28
CA LYS A 48 3.41 -0.28 -2.90
C LYS A 48 3.95 0.11 -4.29
N THR A 49 3.39 1.12 -4.93
CA THR A 49 3.57 1.29 -6.37
C THR A 49 4.87 1.96 -6.79
N SER A 50 5.62 2.63 -5.91
CA SER A 50 6.93 3.19 -6.32
C SER A 50 8.05 2.17 -6.21
N SER A 51 8.33 1.70 -4.99
CA SER A 51 9.43 0.78 -4.69
C SER A 51 9.24 -0.60 -5.32
N GLN A 52 8.04 -1.17 -5.22
CA GLN A 52 7.76 -2.53 -5.67
C GLN A 52 7.69 -2.62 -7.20
N ARG A 53 7.14 -1.60 -7.88
CA ARG A 53 7.23 -1.52 -9.35
C ARG A 53 8.66 -1.29 -9.82
N ARG A 54 9.44 -0.47 -9.13
CA ARG A 54 10.84 -0.21 -9.48
C ARG A 54 11.70 -1.46 -9.32
N MET A 55 11.53 -2.19 -8.22
CA MET A 55 12.17 -3.49 -8.01
C MET A 55 11.74 -4.49 -9.09
N GLY A 56 10.44 -4.58 -9.39
CA GLY A 56 9.93 -5.42 -10.46
C GLY A 56 10.50 -5.07 -11.84
N ARG A 57 10.74 -3.79 -12.14
CA ARG A 57 11.42 -3.36 -13.37
C ARG A 57 12.90 -3.72 -13.37
N LEU A 58 13.61 -3.56 -12.25
CA LEU A 58 15.03 -3.91 -12.14
C LEU A 58 15.25 -5.42 -12.38
N ILE A 59 14.38 -6.24 -11.81
CA ILE A 59 14.41 -7.70 -11.98
C ILE A 59 14.06 -8.09 -13.43
N GLN A 60 13.08 -7.43 -14.05
CA GLN A 60 12.69 -7.69 -15.45
C GLN A 60 13.73 -7.22 -16.45
N ALA A 61 14.36 -6.06 -16.22
CA ALA A 61 15.38 -5.49 -17.10
C ALA A 61 16.67 -6.31 -17.10
N ASP A 62 16.95 -7.07 -16.04
CA ASP A 62 18.21 -7.78 -15.90
C ASP A 62 18.01 -9.17 -15.28
N ARG A 63 17.55 -10.11 -16.12
CA ARG A 63 17.32 -11.51 -15.74
C ARG A 63 18.61 -12.26 -15.32
N ARG A 64 19.79 -11.67 -15.56
CA ARG A 64 21.11 -12.24 -15.24
C ARG A 64 21.83 -11.53 -14.09
N ALA A 65 21.31 -10.40 -13.60
CA ALA A 65 21.93 -9.66 -12.51
C ALA A 65 21.88 -10.46 -11.19
N THR A 66 22.98 -10.34 -10.45
CA THR A 66 23.08 -10.85 -9.10
C THR A 66 22.31 -9.96 -8.11
N LEU A 67 21.93 -10.51 -6.95
CA LEU A 67 21.22 -9.76 -5.91
C LEU A 67 21.96 -8.46 -5.49
N THR A 68 23.29 -8.49 -5.50
CA THR A 68 24.14 -7.33 -5.20
C THR A 68 23.98 -6.21 -6.23
N GLU A 69 23.95 -6.54 -7.52
CA GLU A 69 23.78 -5.57 -8.59
C GLU A 69 22.37 -4.96 -8.59
N ILE A 70 21.35 -5.79 -8.34
CA ILE A 70 19.95 -5.34 -8.23
C ILE A 70 19.81 -4.36 -7.05
N THR A 71 20.38 -4.69 -5.90
CA THR A 71 20.35 -3.85 -4.69
C THR A 71 21.06 -2.51 -4.93
N THR A 72 22.24 -2.55 -5.54
CA THR A 72 23.03 -1.33 -5.86
C THR A 72 22.27 -0.39 -6.80
N ARG A 73 21.63 -0.93 -7.85
CA ARG A 73 20.82 -0.13 -8.79
C ARG A 73 19.55 0.42 -8.15
N TYR A 74 18.93 -0.33 -7.24
CA TYR A 74 17.79 0.16 -6.47
C TYR A 74 18.20 1.33 -5.56
N ASN A 75 19.33 1.25 -4.87
CA ASN A 75 19.76 2.32 -3.95
C ASN A 75 20.19 3.61 -4.69
N ARG A 76 20.79 3.51 -5.89
CA ARG A 76 21.26 4.67 -6.69
C ARG A 76 20.16 5.69 -7.09
N GLY A 77 18.89 5.27 -7.13
CA GLY A 77 17.77 6.15 -7.50
C GLY A 77 16.90 6.58 -6.33
N MET A 78 17.44 6.52 -5.11
CA MET A 78 16.81 6.96 -3.86
C MET A 78 17.46 8.24 -3.30
N GLU A 79 18.39 8.87 -4.03
CA GLU A 79 19.02 10.15 -3.70
C GLU A 79 18.17 11.35 -4.13
#